data_AF-R5I2I2-F1
#
_entry.id   AF-R5I2I2-F1
#
_cell.length_a   1.000
_cell.length_b   1.000
_cell.length_c   1.000
_cell.angle_alpha   90.00
_cell.angle_beta   90.00
_cell.angle_gamma   90.00
#
_symmetry.space_group_name_H-M   'P 1'
#
loop_
_entity.id
_entity.type
_entity.pdbx_description
1 polymer ?
#
loop_
_entity_poly.entity_id
_entity_poly.type
_entity_poly.pdbx_seq_one_letter_code
_entity_poly.pdbx_strand_id
1 'polypeptide(L)'
;MISYIEILLIIFLIVLAVALAVAVYRPKEENVPPIVIPNSNKPGKRKNQRVKPYRKWEKKMNQKKGKNTMLKAEYVFLPISEANSLMIYDNSREEMKLLDLILDAKLSGTDFIKLDRTTYEILKSRI
;
A
#
# COMPACT_ATOMS: atom_id res chain seq x y z
N MET A 1 20.00 21.05 39.76
CA MET A 1 20.58 19.86 39.11
C MET A 1 19.60 18.74 39.30
N ILE A 2 19.01 18.25 38.21
CA ILE A 2 18.07 17.12 38.27
C ILE A 2 18.91 15.86 38.48
N SER A 3 18.63 15.12 39.54
CA SER A 3 19.39 13.91 39.89
C SER A 3 19.02 12.76 38.94
N TYR A 4 19.97 11.87 38.67
CA TYR A 4 19.73 10.69 37.81
C TYR A 4 18.50 9.85 38.23
N ILE A 5 18.22 9.82 39.53
CA ILE A 5 17.05 9.14 40.11
C ILE A 5 15.74 9.80 39.67
N GLU A 6 15.71 11.12 39.59
CA GLU A 6 14.52 11.88 39.15
C GLU A 6 14.24 11.65 37.65
N ILE A 7 15.29 11.54 36.84
CA ILE A 7 15.18 11.22 35.41
C ILE A 7 14.60 9.81 35.22
N LEU A 8 15.08 8.83 35.99
CA LEU A 8 14.57 7.46 35.95
C LEU A 8 13.09 7.38 36.36
N LEU A 9 12.68 8.14 37.38
CA LEU A 9 11.28 8.22 37.81
C LEU A 9 10.38 8.81 36.73
N ILE A 10 10.83 9.86 36.04
CA ILE A 10 10.08 10.50 34.96
C ILE A 10 9.89 9.51 33.79
N ILE A 11 10.96 8.81 33.38
CA ILE A 11 10.88 7.80 32.31
C ILE A 11 9.91 6.68 32.71
N PHE A 12 9.99 6.21 33.96
CA PHE A 12 9.10 5.16 34.46
C PHE A 12 7.62 5.58 34.41
N LEU A 13 7.30 6.81 34.83
CA LEU A 13 5.95 7.35 34.79
C LEU A 13 5.40 7.47 33.36
N ILE A 14 6.23 7.88 32.40
CA ILE A 14 5.83 7.97 30.98
C ILE A 14 5.52 6.58 30.43
N VAL A 15 6.39 5.59 30.67
CA VAL A 15 6.18 4.21 30.19
C VAL A 15 4.93 3.60 30.82
N LEU A 16 4.69 3.84 32.11
CA LEU A 16 3.49 3.38 32.82
C LEU A 16 2.21 3.99 32.24
N ALA A 17 2.21 5.30 31.96
CA ALA A 17 1.07 6.00 31.37
C ALA A 17 0.75 5.48 29.96
N VAL A 18 1.78 5.24 29.14
CA VAL A 18 1.61 4.66 27.79
C VAL A 18 1.09 3.22 27.88
N ALA A 19 1.61 2.40 28.78
CA ALA A 19 1.14 1.02 28.96
C ALA A 19 -0.33 0.97 29.41
N LEU A 20 -0.74 1.85 30.34
CA LEU A 20 -2.13 1.98 30.77
C LEU A 20 -3.03 2.47 29.64
N ALA A 21 -2.59 3.46 28.87
CA ALA A 21 -3.33 3.92 27.70
C ALA A 21 -3.50 2.78 26.69
N VAL A 22 -2.45 2.05 26.36
CA VAL A 22 -2.54 0.88 25.45
C VAL A 22 -3.48 -0.17 26.00
N ALA A 23 -3.45 -0.47 27.31
CA ALA A 23 -4.34 -1.47 27.93
C ALA A 23 -5.82 -1.05 27.88
N VAL A 24 -6.13 0.22 28.10
CA VAL A 24 -7.50 0.77 28.07
C VAL A 24 -8.02 0.94 26.64
N TYR A 25 -7.16 1.36 25.73
CA TYR A 25 -7.49 1.53 24.31
C TYR A 25 -7.27 0.28 23.47
N ARG A 26 -6.90 -0.87 24.06
CA ARG A 26 -6.97 -2.14 23.30
C ARG A 26 -8.42 -2.31 22.89
N PRO A 27 -8.74 -2.30 21.58
CA PRO A 27 -10.06 -2.72 21.16
C PRO A 27 -10.24 -4.12 21.71
N LYS A 28 -11.31 -4.35 22.48
CA LYS A 28 -11.74 -5.70 22.82
C LYS A 28 -11.75 -6.46 21.49
N GLU A 29 -10.91 -7.47 21.36
CA GLU A 29 -10.96 -8.41 20.24
C GLU A 29 -12.29 -9.17 20.35
N GLU A 30 -13.39 -8.50 20.03
CA GLU A 30 -14.75 -9.03 20.06
C GLU A 30 -15.04 -9.85 18.80
N ASN A 31 -14.02 -10.21 18.03
CA ASN A 31 -14.17 -11.05 16.85
C ASN A 31 -12.93 -11.95 16.69
N VAL A 32 -12.62 -12.74 17.71
CA VAL A 32 -12.07 -14.06 17.41
C VAL A 32 -13.27 -14.86 16.88
N PRO A 33 -13.40 -15.10 15.56
CA PRO A 33 -14.43 -16.01 15.09
C PRO A 33 -14.22 -17.32 15.84
N PRO A 34 -15.28 -17.99 16.33
CA PRO A 34 -15.12 -19.29 16.96
C PRO A 34 -14.26 -20.13 16.01
N ILE A 35 -13.22 -20.76 16.55
CA ILE A 35 -12.41 -21.71 15.79
C ILE A 35 -13.41 -22.76 15.29
N VAL A 36 -13.86 -22.57 14.05
CA VAL A 36 -14.75 -23.51 13.38
C VAL A 36 -13.85 -24.68 13.10
N ILE A 37 -13.80 -25.63 14.02
CA ILE A 37 -13.25 -26.96 13.77
C ILE A 37 -14.08 -27.45 12.57
N PRO A 38 -13.49 -27.55 11.37
CA PRO A 38 -14.25 -27.98 10.21
C PRO A 38 -14.70 -29.39 10.54
N ASN A 39 -16.01 -29.58 10.60
CA ASN A 39 -16.65 -30.85 10.89
C ASN A 39 -16.20 -31.83 9.78
N SER A 40 -15.11 -32.56 10.03
CA SER A 40 -14.34 -33.30 9.02
C SER A 40 -15.05 -34.56 8.51
N ASN A 41 -16.27 -34.81 9.00
CA ASN A 41 -17.05 -36.01 8.71
C ASN A 41 -18.15 -35.81 7.65
N LYS A 42 -18.25 -34.63 7.02
CA LYS A 42 -19.08 -34.49 5.81
C LYS A 42 -18.21 -34.81 4.59
N PRO A 43 -18.52 -35.84 3.79
CA PRO A 43 -17.84 -36.05 2.52
C PRO A 43 -18.07 -34.82 1.65
N GLY A 44 -17.06 -33.93 1.62
CA GLY A 44 -17.08 -32.74 0.79
C GLY A 44 -17.29 -33.21 -0.64
N LYS A 45 -18.39 -32.79 -1.27
CA LYS A 45 -18.63 -33.04 -2.69
C LYS A 45 -17.35 -32.65 -3.42
N ARG A 46 -16.68 -33.62 -4.05
CA ARG A 46 -15.51 -33.36 -4.89
C ARG A 46 -15.91 -32.25 -5.85
N LYS A 47 -15.34 -31.06 -5.62
CA LYS A 47 -15.63 -29.88 -6.43
C LYS A 47 -14.97 -30.17 -7.77
N ASN A 48 -15.69 -30.80 -8.69
CA ASN A 48 -15.20 -31.08 -10.04
C ASN A 48 -14.63 -29.77 -10.58
N GLN A 49 -13.31 -29.72 -10.77
CA GLN A 49 -12.65 -28.61 -11.44
C GLN A 49 -13.18 -28.59 -12.88
N ARG A 50 -14.26 -27.85 -13.10
CA ARG A 50 -14.74 -27.56 -14.44
C ARG A 50 -13.69 -26.70 -15.12
N VAL A 51 -12.84 -27.34 -15.92
CA VAL A 51 -11.90 -26.66 -16.81
C VAL A 51 -12.74 -25.74 -17.69
N LYS A 52 -12.50 -24.43 -17.59
CA LYS A 52 -13.23 -23.46 -18.42
C LYS A 52 -12.83 -23.69 -19.87
N PRO A 53 -13.78 -23.67 -20.83
CA PRO A 53 -13.45 -23.87 -22.24
C PRO A 53 -12.45 -22.81 -22.70
N TYR A 54 -11.47 -23.23 -23.51
CA TYR A 54 -10.35 -22.40 -23.98
C TYR A 54 -10.80 -21.03 -24.50
N ARG A 55 -11.87 -20.98 -25.29
CA ARG A 55 -12.47 -19.74 -25.83
C ARG A 55 -12.89 -18.73 -24.74
N LYS A 56 -13.36 -19.21 -23.58
CA LYS A 56 -13.70 -18.32 -22.43
C LYS A 56 -12.44 -17.84 -21.71
N TRP A 57 -11.39 -18.64 -21.67
CA TRP A 57 -10.10 -18.23 -21.11
C TRP A 57 -9.41 -17.19 -22.01
N GLU A 58 -9.39 -17.43 -23.32
CA GLU A 58 -8.81 -16.53 -24.32
C GLU A 58 -9.49 -15.16 -24.34
N LYS A 59 -10.84 -15.12 -24.36
CA LYS A 59 -11.58 -13.86 -24.23
C LYS A 59 -11.22 -13.08 -22.96
N LYS A 60 -11.04 -13.78 -21.83
CA LYS A 60 -10.61 -13.15 -20.57
C LYS A 60 -9.17 -12.65 -20.63
N MET A 61 -8.28 -13.41 -21.24
CA MET A 61 -6.89 -12.98 -21.42
C MET A 61 -6.79 -11.76 -22.33
N ASN A 62 -7.53 -11.72 -23.44
CA ASN A 62 -7.54 -10.57 -24.34
C ASN A 62 -8.15 -9.32 -23.67
N GLN A 63 -9.20 -9.47 -22.85
CA GLN A 63 -9.71 -8.36 -22.04
C GLN A 63 -8.69 -7.87 -21.00
N LYS A 64 -7.99 -8.78 -20.32
CA LYS A 64 -6.93 -8.40 -19.37
C LYS A 64 -5.77 -7.68 -20.07
N LYS A 65 -5.34 -8.18 -21.24
CA LYS A 65 -4.34 -7.53 -22.07
C LYS A 65 -4.78 -6.12 -22.46
N GLY A 66 -6.01 -5.97 -22.96
CA GLY A 66 -6.60 -4.66 -23.32
C GLY A 66 -6.62 -3.67 -22.16
N LYS A 67 -7.02 -4.13 -20.97
CA LYS A 67 -6.99 -3.29 -19.75
C LYS A 67 -5.58 -2.88 -19.36
N ASN A 68 -4.62 -3.80 -19.41
CA ASN A 68 -3.23 -3.48 -19.10
C ASN A 68 -2.60 -2.54 -20.13
N THR A 69 -2.92 -2.70 -21.42
CA THR A 69 -2.45 -1.78 -22.47
C THR A 69 -3.05 -0.39 -22.30
N MET A 70 -4.32 -0.28 -21.91
CA MET A 70 -4.95 1.00 -21.62
C MET A 70 -4.32 1.67 -20.40
N LEU A 71 -4.09 0.93 -19.32
CA LEU A 71 -3.39 1.44 -18.13
C LEU A 71 -1.97 1.93 -18.43
N LYS A 72 -1.23 1.23 -19.31
CA LYS A 72 0.10 1.67 -19.77
C LYS A 72 0.06 2.85 -20.74
N ALA A 73 -1.07 3.06 -21.42
CA ALA A 73 -1.27 4.23 -22.27
C ALA A 73 -1.55 5.48 -21.42
N GLU A 74 -2.31 5.32 -20.34
CA GLU A 74 -2.72 6.43 -19.47
C GLU A 74 -1.68 6.75 -18.38
N TYR A 75 -0.98 5.75 -17.86
CA TYR A 75 -0.05 5.93 -16.75
C TYR A 75 1.35 5.40 -17.05
N VAL A 76 2.34 6.08 -16.49
CA VAL A 76 3.75 5.69 -16.47
C VAL A 76 4.08 5.23 -15.06
N PHE A 77 4.68 4.04 -14.96
CA PHE A 77 5.21 3.52 -13.70
C PHE A 77 6.69 3.85 -13.65
N LEU A 78 7.10 4.68 -12.70
CA LEU A 78 8.48 5.14 -12.57
C LEU A 78 9.05 4.66 -11.23
N PRO A 79 10.33 4.23 -11.19
CA PRO A 79 11.01 4.05 -9.93
C PRO A 79 11.22 5.41 -9.24
N ILE A 80 11.25 5.45 -7.90
CA ILE A 80 11.44 6.68 -7.13
C ILE A 80 12.73 7.42 -7.52
N SER A 81 13.79 6.69 -7.89
CA SER A 81 15.05 7.28 -8.37
C SER A 81 14.86 8.12 -9.63
N GLU A 82 14.15 7.59 -10.63
CA GLU A 82 13.82 8.33 -11.85
C GLU A 82 12.83 9.46 -11.56
N ALA A 83 11.86 9.23 -10.68
CA ALA A 83 10.91 10.27 -10.27
C ALA A 83 11.62 11.49 -9.66
N ASN A 84 12.63 11.28 -8.81
CA ASN A 84 13.42 12.37 -8.24
C ASN A 84 14.19 13.16 -9.30
N SER A 85 14.65 12.52 -10.38
CA SER A 85 15.31 13.22 -11.49
C SER A 85 14.37 14.11 -12.31
N LEU A 86 13.05 13.96 -12.14
CA LEU A 86 12.05 14.80 -12.79
C LEU A 86 11.73 16.10 -12.05
N MET A 87 12.31 16.29 -10.86
CA MET A 87 12.12 17.50 -10.04
C MET A 87 13.05 18.63 -10.51
N ILE A 88 12.49 19.81 -10.73
CA ILE A 88 13.20 21.04 -11.15
C ILE A 88 13.09 22.13 -10.07
N TYR A 89 12.28 21.90 -9.04
CA TYR A 89 11.99 22.77 -7.91
C TYR A 89 11.37 24.11 -8.36
N ASP A 90 10.46 24.05 -9.34
CA ASP A 90 9.69 25.18 -9.84
C ASP A 90 8.38 25.42 -9.07
N ASN A 91 8.05 24.53 -8.13
CA ASN A 91 6.82 24.53 -7.33
C ASN A 91 5.55 24.51 -8.18
N SER A 92 5.59 23.97 -9.41
CA SER A 92 4.39 23.84 -10.23
C SER A 92 3.42 22.84 -9.62
N ARG A 93 2.14 22.94 -10.01
CA ARG A 93 1.10 22.02 -9.57
C ARG A 93 1.43 20.55 -9.90
N GLU A 94 2.01 20.33 -11.07
CA GLU A 94 2.44 19.00 -11.53
C GLU A 94 3.59 18.45 -10.67
N GLU A 95 4.52 19.33 -10.28
CA GLU A 95 5.66 18.98 -9.44
C GLU A 95 5.23 18.65 -8.00
N MET A 96 4.35 19.46 -7.41
CA MET A 96 3.79 19.18 -6.08
C MET A 96 3.05 17.83 -6.05
N LYS A 97 2.33 17.49 -7.13
CA LYS A 97 1.69 16.17 -7.25
C LYS A 97 2.72 15.04 -7.33
N LEU A 98 3.82 15.23 -8.06
CA LEU A 98 4.91 14.26 -8.11
C LEU A 98 5.54 14.08 -6.73
N LEU A 99 5.70 15.16 -5.97
CA LEU A 99 6.26 15.14 -4.62
C LEU A 99 5.36 14.33 -3.67
N ASP A 100 4.05 14.60 -3.67
CA ASP A 100 3.08 13.84 -2.88
C ASP A 100 3.15 12.34 -3.22
N LEU A 101 3.20 12.00 -4.50
CA LEU A 101 3.30 10.59 -4.92
C LEU A 101 4.61 9.92 -4.46
N ILE A 102 5.73 10.63 -4.47
CA ILE A 102 7.01 10.11 -3.97
C ILE A 102 6.96 9.93 -2.45
N LEU A 103 6.36 10.89 -1.72
CA LEU A 103 6.20 10.80 -0.27
C LEU A 103 5.29 9.63 0.12
N ASP A 104 4.14 9.48 -0.53
CA ASP A 104 3.23 8.35 -0.33
C ASP A 104 3.91 7.01 -0.63
N ALA A 105 4.70 6.93 -1.70
CA ALA A 105 5.43 5.73 -2.05
C ALA A 105 6.50 5.38 -1.00
N LYS A 106 7.21 6.38 -0.45
CA LYS A 106 8.16 6.17 0.65
C LYS A 106 7.46 5.74 1.95
N LEU A 107 6.33 6.34 2.29
CA LEU A 107 5.55 5.98 3.48
C LEU A 107 4.97 4.57 3.40
N SER A 108 4.57 4.15 2.20
CA SER A 108 4.06 2.80 1.94
C SER A 108 5.16 1.74 1.73
N GLY A 109 6.42 2.15 1.60
CA GLY A 109 7.55 1.25 1.35
C GLY A 109 7.58 0.68 -0.06
N THR A 110 6.99 1.37 -1.04
CA THR A 110 7.00 0.96 -2.46
C THR A 110 8.04 1.73 -3.24
N ASP A 111 8.82 1.04 -4.08
CA ASP A 111 9.88 1.67 -4.89
C ASP A 111 9.40 2.31 -6.20
N PHE A 112 8.10 2.18 -6.52
CA PHE A 112 7.52 2.62 -7.77
C PHE A 112 6.34 3.57 -7.53
N ILE A 113 6.29 4.64 -8.33
CA ILE A 113 5.17 5.57 -8.37
C ILE A 113 4.34 5.35 -9.64
N LYS A 114 3.04 5.57 -9.54
CA LYS A 114 2.12 5.61 -10.67
C LYS A 114 1.85 7.07 -11.02
N LEU A 115 2.34 7.51 -12.17
CA LEU A 115 2.19 8.89 -12.65
C LEU A 115 1.33 8.92 -13.91
N ASP A 116 0.48 9.95 -14.06
CA ASP A 116 -0.26 10.18 -15.29
C ASP A 116 0.69 10.54 -16.43
N ARG A 117 0.49 9.95 -17.61
CA ARG A 117 1.41 10.09 -18.74
C ARG A 117 1.50 11.53 -19.24
N THR A 118 0.39 12.26 -19.20
CA THR A 118 0.37 13.69 -19.54
C THR A 118 1.27 14.50 -18.61
N THR A 119 1.22 14.22 -17.31
CA THR A 119 2.03 14.89 -16.30
C THR A 119 3.50 14.52 -16.44
N TYR A 120 3.79 13.25 -16.72
CA TYR A 120 5.15 12.79 -17.03
C TYR A 120 5.76 13.52 -18.24
N GLU A 121 5.01 13.65 -19.34
CA GLU A 121 5.50 14.32 -20.55
C GLU A 121 5.74 15.82 -20.32
N ILE A 122 4.87 16.49 -19.55
CA ILE A 122 5.08 17.89 -19.15
C ILE A 122 6.35 18.03 -18.31
N LEU A 123 6.51 17.23 -17.26
CA LEU A 123 7.68 17.29 -16.38
C LEU A 123 8.96 16.96 -17.14
N LYS A 124 8.93 15.93 -17.99
CA LYS A 124 10.06 15.54 -18.84
C LYS A 124 10.46 16.62 -19.85
N SER A 125 9.50 17.38 -20.38
CA SER A 125 9.78 18.46 -21.34
C SER A 125 10.47 19.68 -20.71
N ARG A 126 10.44 19.79 -19.38
CA ARG A 126 11.04 20.91 -18.65
C ARG A 126 12.49 20.65 -18.22
N ILE A 127 12.92 19.39 -18.22
CA ILE A 127 14.29 18.94 -17.89
C ILE A 127 15.16 19.05 -19.14
#